data_AF-A0A962R041-F1
#
_entry.id   AF-A0A962R041-F1
#
_cell.length_a   1.000
_cell.length_b   1.000
_cell.length_c   1.000
_cell.angle_alpha   90.00
_cell.angle_beta   90.00
_cell.angle_gamma   90.00
#
_symmetry.space_group_name_H-M   'P 1'
#
loop_
_entity.id
_entity.type
_entity.pdbx_description
1 polymer ?
#
loop_
_entity_poly.entity_id
_entity_poly.type
_entity_poly.pdbx_seq_one_letter_code
_entity_poly.pdbx_strand_id
1 'polypeptide(L)'
;MTPRIRWFISFTMALALLLSLGGRAYAAGPLASWNEGPNKQAIIEFVAKTTDPTSPDFVPVEERIATFDNDGTLWVEHPMYTQLAFVL
;
A
#
# COMPACT_ATOMS: atom_id res chain seq x y z
N MET A 1 26.60 -35.94 27.88
CA MET A 1 26.50 -35.42 26.50
C MET A 1 27.87 -34.94 26.02
N THR A 2 28.33 -35.40 24.86
CA THR A 2 29.65 -35.01 24.32
C THR A 2 29.67 -33.54 23.89
N PRO A 3 30.79 -32.82 24.02
CA PRO A 3 30.91 -31.40 23.65
C PRO A 3 30.42 -31.12 22.22
N ARG A 4 30.66 -32.05 21.29
CA ARG A 4 30.18 -31.99 19.89
C ARG A 4 28.65 -31.80 19.75
N ILE A 5 27.86 -32.40 20.63
CA ILE A 5 26.38 -32.30 20.60
C ILE A 5 25.94 -30.92 21.09
N ARG A 6 26.65 -30.34 22.07
CA ARG A 6 26.35 -28.99 22.60
C ARG A 6 26.61 -27.92 21.54
N TRP A 7 27.73 -28.02 20.81
CA TRP A 7 28.04 -27.10 19.70
C TRP A 7 27.02 -27.18 18.57
N PHE A 8 26.55 -28.38 18.23
CA PHE A 8 25.52 -28.57 17.21
C PHE A 8 24.20 -27.91 17.61
N ILE A 9 23.72 -28.12 18.84
CA ILE A 9 22.47 -27.54 19.33
C ILE A 9 22.54 -26.00 19.40
N SER A 10 23.67 -25.45 19.90
CA SER A 10 23.86 -24.00 19.96
C SER A 10 23.90 -23.36 18.56
N PHE A 11 24.53 -24.03 17.60
CA PHE A 11 24.57 -23.56 16.21
C PHE A 11 23.18 -23.57 15.56
N THR A 12 22.41 -24.65 15.74
CA THR A 12 21.04 -24.73 15.21
C THR A 12 20.11 -23.71 15.84
N MET A 13 20.23 -23.44 17.14
CA MET A 13 19.46 -22.40 17.81
C MET A 13 19.81 -20.99 17.32
N ALA A 14 21.09 -20.69 17.14
CA ALA A 14 21.54 -19.40 16.61
C ALA A 14 21.04 -19.18 15.18
N LEU A 15 21.12 -20.22 14.33
CA LEU A 15 20.62 -20.16 12.96
C LEU A 15 19.10 -19.96 12.90
N ALA A 16 18.34 -20.66 13.75
CA ALA A 16 16.88 -20.49 13.83
C ALA A 16 16.49 -19.07 14.29
N LEU A 17 17.22 -18.48 15.25
CA LEU A 17 16.99 -17.11 15.68
C LEU A 17 17.30 -16.10 14.56
N LEU A 18 18.41 -16.28 13.84
CA LEU A 18 18.79 -15.47 12.69
C LEU A 18 17.75 -15.52 11.55
N LEU A 19 17.19 -16.71 11.27
CA LEU A 19 16.13 -16.89 10.28
C LEU A 19 14.80 -16.25 10.71
N SER A 20 14.51 -16.18 12.02
CA SER A 20 13.30 -15.51 12.55
C SER A 20 13.36 -13.98 12.52
N LEU A 21 14.56 -13.40 12.33
CA LEU A 21 14.82 -11.97 12.17
C LEU A 21 14.75 -11.51 10.71
N GLY A 22 14.43 -12.42 9.77
CA GLY A 22 14.16 -12.06 8.38
C GLY A 22 13.10 -10.95 8.32
N GLY A 23 13.47 -9.80 7.78
CA GLY A 23 12.65 -8.59 7.80
C GLY A 23 11.25 -8.87 7.28
N ARG A 24 10.23 -8.56 8.09
CA ARG A 24 8.86 -8.52 7.60
C ARG A 24 8.83 -7.53 6.44
N ALA A 25 8.43 -7.98 5.26
CA ALA A 25 8.10 -7.06 4.18
C ALA A 25 6.98 -6.15 4.70
N TYR A 26 7.31 -4.89 4.97
CA TYR A 26 6.31 -3.89 5.33
C TYR A 26 5.53 -3.62 4.05
N ALA A 27 4.36 -4.25 3.92
CA ALA A 27 3.40 -3.82 2.93
C ALA A 27 3.12 -2.36 3.24
N ALA A 28 3.53 -1.47 2.34
CA ALA A 28 3.30 -0.05 2.54
C ALA A 28 1.79 0.15 2.75
N GLY A 29 1.43 0.95 3.75
CA GLY A 29 0.04 1.25 4.06
C GLY A 29 -0.69 1.86 2.86
N PRO A 30 -2.02 2.04 2.95
CA PRO A 30 -2.79 2.64 1.86
C PRO A 30 -2.18 3.99 1.45
N LEU A 31 -2.14 4.23 0.13
CA LEU A 31 -1.63 5.48 -0.45
C LEU A 31 -0.15 5.76 -0.09
N ALA A 32 0.73 4.76 -0.23
CA ALA A 32 2.15 4.85 0.11
C ALA A 32 2.94 5.97 -0.59
N SER A 33 2.51 6.37 -1.79
CA SER A 33 3.13 7.46 -2.56
C SER A 33 2.56 8.84 -2.25
N TRP A 34 1.60 8.94 -1.31
CA TRP A 34 1.01 10.21 -0.90
C TRP A 34 1.72 10.75 0.33
N ASN A 35 2.10 12.04 0.27
CA ASN A 35 2.58 12.77 1.43
C ASN A 35 1.52 12.76 2.54
N GLU A 36 1.97 12.68 3.80
CA GLU A 36 1.09 12.88 4.94
C GLU A 36 0.50 14.30 4.92
N GLY A 37 -0.81 14.41 5.16
CA GLY A 37 -1.51 15.68 5.10
C GLY A 37 -3.01 15.55 4.85
N PRO A 38 -3.71 16.70 4.76
CA PRO A 38 -5.16 16.75 4.72
C PRO A 38 -5.75 16.00 3.53
N ASN A 39 -5.08 15.99 2.37
CA ASN A 39 -5.59 15.30 1.18
C ASN A 39 -5.61 13.78 1.34
N LYS A 40 -4.50 13.18 1.80
CA LYS A 40 -4.41 11.73 2.05
C LYS A 40 -5.42 11.31 3.11
N GLN A 41 -5.54 12.09 4.18
CA GLN A 41 -6.48 11.84 5.26
C GLN A 41 -7.93 11.91 4.77
N ALA A 42 -8.30 12.94 4.01
CA ALA A 42 -9.64 13.10 3.46
C ALA A 42 -10.04 11.93 2.55
N ILE A 43 -9.13 11.45 1.69
CA ILE A 43 -9.40 10.29 0.83
C ILE A 43 -9.66 9.03 1.67
N ILE A 44 -8.80 8.75 2.65
CA ILE A 44 -8.93 7.56 3.51
C ILE A 44 -10.22 7.62 4.33
N GLU A 45 -10.53 8.77 4.93
CA GLU A 45 -11.75 8.95 5.72
C GLU A 45 -13.02 8.84 4.86
N PHE A 46 -13.02 9.43 3.67
CA PHE A 46 -14.14 9.31 2.74
C PHE A 46 -14.41 7.86 2.34
N VAL A 47 -13.36 7.12 1.95
CA VAL A 47 -13.49 5.70 1.61
C VAL A 47 -13.97 4.89 2.82
N ALA A 48 -13.41 5.13 4.01
CA ALA A 48 -13.83 4.41 5.22
C ALA A 48 -15.31 4.63 5.54
N LYS A 49 -15.77 5.89 5.55
CA LYS A 49 -17.16 6.24 5.87
C LYS A 49 -18.16 5.71 4.85
N THR A 50 -17.81 5.73 3.57
CA THR A 50 -18.72 5.30 2.49
C THR A 50 -18.75 3.78 2.29
N THR A 51 -17.79 3.05 2.86
CA THR A 51 -17.69 1.59 2.72
C THR A 51 -18.06 0.80 3.99
N ASP A 52 -18.18 1.46 5.15
CA ASP A 52 -18.64 0.86 6.40
C ASP A 52 -20.18 0.72 6.43
N PRO A 53 -20.75 -0.49 6.44
CA PRO A 53 -22.21 -0.72 6.46
C PRO A 53 -22.93 -0.15 7.68
N THR A 54 -22.20 0.20 8.74
CA THR A 54 -22.75 0.81 9.96
C THR A 54 -22.68 2.34 9.95
N SER A 55 -21.98 2.92 8.98
CA SER A 55 -21.85 4.36 8.81
C SER A 55 -23.15 4.98 8.27
N PRO A 56 -23.57 6.15 8.78
CA PRO A 56 -24.69 6.89 8.19
C PRO A 56 -24.41 7.38 6.76
N ASP A 57 -23.14 7.42 6.35
CA ASP A 57 -22.68 7.82 5.02
C ASP A 57 -22.45 6.61 4.08
N PHE A 58 -22.88 5.40 4.47
CA PHE A 58 -22.68 4.19 3.68
C PHE A 58 -23.27 4.31 2.27
N VAL A 59 -22.49 3.91 1.26
CA VAL A 59 -22.91 3.84 -0.14
C VAL A 59 -22.95 2.37 -0.58
N PRO A 60 -24.06 1.87 -1.15
CA PRO A 60 -24.13 0.54 -1.76
C PRO A 60 -23.03 0.32 -2.79
N VAL A 61 -22.55 -0.92 -2.95
CA VAL A 61 -21.37 -1.21 -3.79
C VAL A 61 -21.55 -0.74 -5.22
N GLU A 62 -22.74 -0.94 -5.77
CA GLU A 62 -23.17 -0.57 -7.11
C GLU A 62 -23.21 0.96 -7.36
N GLU A 63 -23.26 1.77 -6.31
CA GLU A 63 -23.30 3.23 -6.38
C GLU A 63 -21.92 3.89 -6.13
N ARG A 64 -20.89 3.11 -5.80
CA ARG A 64 -19.53 3.61 -5.50
C ARG A 64 -18.75 3.95 -6.78
N ILE A 65 -19.18 5.00 -7.47
CA ILE A 65 -18.57 5.47 -8.71
C ILE A 65 -17.75 6.73 -8.46
N ALA A 66 -16.45 6.68 -8.79
CA ALA A 66 -15.54 7.82 -8.78
C ALA A 66 -15.10 8.13 -10.22
N THR A 67 -15.05 9.41 -10.57
CA THR A 67 -14.60 9.87 -11.89
C THR A 67 -13.34 10.70 -11.75
N PHE A 68 -12.41 10.52 -12.69
CA PHE A 68 -11.15 11.25 -12.77
C PHE A 68 -11.02 11.80 -14.18
N ASP A 69 -10.55 13.04 -14.29
CA ASP A 69 -10.07 13.55 -15.57
C ASP A 69 -8.77 12.82 -15.98
N ASN A 70 -8.38 12.90 -17.24
CA ASN A 70 -7.21 12.19 -17.77
C ASN A 70 -5.97 13.11 -17.84
N ASP A 71 -6.00 14.09 -18.73
CA ASP A 71 -4.91 15.04 -18.95
C ASP A 71 -4.68 15.92 -17.72
N GLY A 72 -3.42 16.05 -17.28
CA GLY A 72 -3.07 16.82 -16.09
C GLY A 72 -3.46 16.18 -14.75
N THR A 73 -4.25 15.09 -14.76
CA THR A 73 -4.72 14.39 -13.55
C THR A 73 -4.11 12.99 -13.42
N LEU A 74 -4.34 12.11 -14.40
CA LEU A 74 -3.78 10.75 -14.41
C LEU A 74 -2.42 10.69 -15.11
N TRP A 75 -2.16 11.61 -16.02
CA TRP A 75 -0.88 11.72 -16.73
C TRP A 75 -0.54 13.17 -17.11
N VAL A 76 0.71 13.37 -17.54
CA VAL A 76 1.23 14.69 -17.91
C VAL A 76 0.59 15.21 -19.19
N GLU A 77 0.29 16.51 -19.24
CA GLU A 77 -0.31 17.19 -20.41
C GLU A 77 0.56 18.32 -20.99
N HIS A 78 1.68 18.62 -20.33
CA HIS A 78 2.63 19.63 -20.80
C HIS A 78 3.86 19.00 -21.44
N PRO A 79 4.43 19.61 -22.50
CA PRO A 79 4.03 20.89 -23.11
C PRO A 79 2.86 20.78 -24.11
N MET A 80 2.40 19.56 -24.40
CA MET A 80 1.27 19.29 -25.28
C MET A 80 0.60 17.98 -24.84
N TYR A 81 -0.68 17.80 -25.19
CA TYR A 81 -1.44 16.61 -24.79
C TYR A 81 -0.77 15.30 -25.22
N THR A 82 -0.78 14.30 -24.34
CA THR A 82 -0.10 13.01 -24.57
C THR A 82 -0.64 12.33 -25.84
N GLN A 83 -1.93 12.44 -26.14
CA GLN A 83 -2.50 11.89 -27.39
C GLN A 83 -1.87 12.51 -28.65
N LEU A 84 -1.62 13.84 -28.65
CA LEU A 84 -0.97 14.52 -29.77
C LEU A 84 0.48 14.07 -29.97
N ALA A 85 1.17 13.70 -28.88
CA ALA A 85 2.56 13.28 -28.92
C ALA A 85 2.76 11.82 -29.38
N PHE A 86 1.78 10.92 -29.20
CA PHE A 86 1.99 9.48 -29.38
C PHE A 86 0.97 8.75 -30.27
N VAL A 87 -0.17 9.37 -30.63
CA VAL A 87 -1.26 8.68 -31.35
C VAL A 87 -1.46 9.20 -32.78
N LEU A 88 -1.06 10.44 -33.07
CA LEU A 88 -1.12 11.05 -34.41
C LEU A 88 0.10 10.69 -35.24
#